data_AF-A0A139PCC3-F1
#
_entry.id   AF-A0A139PCC3-F1
#
_cell.length_a   1.000
_cell.length_b   1.000
_cell.length_c   1.000
_cell.angle_alpha   90.00
_cell.angle_beta   90.00
_cell.angle_gamma   90.00
#
_symmetry.space_group_name_H-M   'P 1'
#
loop_
_entity.id
_entity.type
_entity.pdbx_description
1 polymer ?
#
loop_
_entity_poly.entity_id
_entity_poly.type
_entity_poly.pdbx_seq_one_letter_code
_entity_poly.pdbx_strand_id
1 'polypeptide(L)' 'MQSRREYTCDEGIQSSQIASLTEPITAEQRQALLAMTPLLFHVDQTKIDWSQLTEITIKAEILVGKAL' A
#
# COMPACT_ATOMS: atom_id res chain seq x y z
N MET A 1 35.03 -9.64 -8.26
CA MET A 1 33.98 -8.69 -8.66
C MET A 1 32.70 -9.49 -8.83
N GLN A 2 31.85 -9.55 -7.79
CA GLN A 2 30.65 -10.39 -7.80
C GLN A 2 29.50 -9.63 -8.45
N SER A 3 29.01 -10.25 -9.53
CA SER A 3 27.88 -9.86 -10.35
C SER A 3 26.65 -9.57 -9.49
N ARG A 4 26.17 -8.31 -9.56
CA ARG A 4 24.85 -7.92 -9.10
C ARG A 4 23.84 -8.64 -9.99
N ARG A 5 23.28 -9.76 -9.54
CA ARG A 5 22.10 -10.35 -10.18
C ARG A 5 20.93 -9.41 -9.91
N GLU A 6 20.61 -8.59 -10.90
CA GLU A 6 19.28 -8.00 -11.01
C GLU A 6 18.31 -9.16 -11.26
N TYR A 7 17.47 -9.46 -10.26
CA TYR A 7 16.34 -10.36 -10.44
C TYR A 7 15.26 -9.59 -11.19
N THR A 8 15.39 -9.47 -12.51
CA THR A 8 14.26 -9.09 -13.36
C THR A 8 13.38 -10.32 -13.54
N CYS A 9 12.50 -10.57 -12.57
CA CYS A 9 11.44 -11.56 -12.67
C CYS A 9 10.33 -11.04 -13.60
N ASP A 10 10.66 -10.68 -14.84
CA ASP A 10 9.70 -10.15 -15.83
C ASP A 10 9.24 -11.22 -16.83
N GLU A 11 9.90 -12.40 -16.88
CA GLU A 11 9.70 -13.42 -17.93
C GLU A 11 8.36 -14.17 -17.90
N GLY A 12 7.40 -13.74 -17.07
CA GLY A 12 6.05 -14.31 -17.02
C GLY A 12 4.92 -13.30 -17.05
N ILE A 13 5.20 -11.99 -16.94
CA ILE A 13 4.18 -10.94 -16.81
C ILE A 13 3.76 -10.47 -18.21
N GLN A 14 2.48 -10.64 -18.53
CA GLN A 14 1.89 -10.22 -19.81
C GLN A 14 1.37 -8.79 -19.77
N SER A 15 0.94 -8.32 -18.60
CA SER A 15 0.38 -6.99 -18.42
C SER A 15 0.50 -6.57 -16.97
N SER A 16 0.72 -5.28 -16.73
CA SER A 16 0.46 -4.66 -15.45
C SER A 16 -0.62 -3.59 -15.57
N GLN A 17 -1.38 -3.40 -14.50
CA GLN A 17 -2.31 -2.28 -14.38
C GLN A 17 -2.32 -1.76 -12.95
N ILE A 18 -2.41 -0.44 -12.80
CA ILE A 18 -2.65 0.18 -11.50
C ILE A 18 -4.14 0.17 -11.23
N ALA A 19 -4.54 -0.44 -10.13
CA ALA A 19 -5.91 -0.37 -9.61
C ALA A 19 -5.94 0.51 -8.37
N SER A 20 -6.99 1.32 -8.26
CA SER A 20 -7.26 2.14 -7.08
C SER A 20 -8.69 1.94 -6.63
N LEU A 21 -8.88 1.69 -5.34
CA LEU A 21 -10.20 1.60 -4.72
C LEU A 21 -10.25 2.55 -3.52
N THR A 22 -11.28 3.38 -3.46
CA THR A 22 -11.53 4.28 -2.34
C THR A 22 -12.75 3.80 -1.58
N GLU A 23 -12.56 3.47 -0.31
CA GLU A 23 -13.63 2.98 0.56
C GLU A 23 -13.71 3.84 1.82
N PRO A 24 -14.92 4.01 2.39
CA PRO A 24 -15.07 4.61 3.70
C PRO A 24 -14.42 3.70 4.77
N ILE A 25 -13.89 4.31 5.83
CA ILE A 25 -13.27 3.58 6.95
C ILE A 25 -14.01 3.84 8.25
N THR A 26 -14.11 2.79 9.09
CA THR A 26 -14.63 2.93 10.45
C THR A 26 -13.58 3.53 11.38
N ALA A 27 -14.03 3.96 12.57
CA ALA A 27 -13.13 4.46 13.60
C ALA A 27 -12.10 3.42 14.06
N GLU A 28 -12.49 2.14 14.17
CA GLU A 28 -11.53 1.08 14.52
C GLU A 28 -10.50 0.86 13.41
N GLN A 29 -10.94 0.83 12.16
CA GLN A 29 -10.04 0.66 11.00
C GLN A 29 -9.05 1.81 10.89
N ARG A 30 -9.51 3.05 11.11
CA ARG A 30 -8.64 4.23 11.17
C ARG A 30 -7.54 4.09 12.22
N GLN A 31 -7.89 3.66 13.44
CA GLN A 31 -6.90 3.47 14.50
C GLN A 31 -5.89 2.38 14.14
N ALA A 32 -6.36 1.25 13.58
CA ALA A 32 -5.47 0.19 13.11
C ALA A 32 -4.50 0.70 12.04
N LEU A 33 -4.99 1.49 11.08
CA LEU A 33 -4.17 2.09 10.02
C LEU A 33 -3.11 3.04 10.59
N LEU A 34 -3.48 3.92 11.52
CA LEU A 34 -2.55 4.85 12.18
C LEU A 34 -1.47 4.13 12.99
N ALA A 35 -1.81 3.02 13.65
CA ALA A 35 -0.86 2.20 14.40
C ALA A 35 0.09 1.40 13.48
N MET A 36 -0.38 1.04 12.29
CA MET A 36 0.40 0.25 11.33
C MET A 36 1.26 1.09 10.39
N THR A 37 1.04 2.41 10.27
CA THR A 37 1.79 3.26 9.33
C THR A 37 3.13 3.69 9.92
N PRO A 38 4.28 3.16 9.44
CA PRO A 38 5.58 3.38 10.09
C PRO A 38 6.06 4.83 10.07
N LEU A 39 5.57 5.61 9.12
CA LEU A 39 5.88 7.03 8.99
C LEU A 39 5.24 7.89 10.09
N LEU A 40 4.23 7.37 10.79
CA LEU A 40 3.53 8.08 11.87
C LEU A 40 4.05 7.73 13.26
N PHE A 41 5.13 6.95 13.38
CA PHE A 41 5.68 6.53 14.67
C PHE A 41 6.27 7.66 15.52
N HIS A 42 6.66 8.78 14.91
CA HIS A 42 7.16 9.96 15.62
C HIS A 42 6.15 11.12 15.69
N VAL A 43 4.92 10.88 15.22
CA VAL A 43 3.87 11.90 15.27
C VAL A 43 3.09 11.70 16.56
N ASP A 44 2.95 12.77 17.34
CA ASP A 44 2.03 12.79 18.47
C ASP A 44 0.58 12.76 17.95
N GLN A 45 0.01 11.56 17.90
CA GLN A 45 -1.32 11.33 17.36
C GLN A 45 -2.42 12.06 18.15
N THR A 46 -2.13 12.53 19.38
CA THR A 46 -3.10 13.28 20.20
C THR A 46 -3.21 14.75 19.80
N LYS A 47 -2.23 15.28 19.06
CA LYS A 47 -2.23 16.67 18.58
C LYS A 47 -2.96 16.88 17.26
N ILE A 48 -3.40 15.80 16.62
CA ILE A 48 -4.05 15.82 15.31
C ILE A 48 -5.48 15.30 15.47
N ASP A 49 -6.45 16.06 14.95
CA ASP A 49 -7.82 15.59 14.86
C ASP A 49 -7.99 14.67 13.64
N TRP A 50 -8.05 13.37 13.89
CA TRP A 50 -8.21 12.33 12.87
C TRP A 50 -9.69 12.06 12.51
N SER A 51 -10.65 12.79 13.09
CA SER A 51 -12.08 12.62 12.79
C SER A 51 -12.41 12.83 11.31
N GLN A 52 -11.61 13.67 10.63
CA GLN A 52 -11.75 13.97 9.21
C GLN A 52 -11.24 12.85 8.28
N LEU A 53 -10.47 11.90 8.81
CA LEU A 53 -10.00 10.74 8.05
C LEU A 53 -11.13 9.70 7.99
N THR A 54 -11.93 9.80 6.93
CA THR A 54 -13.18 9.04 6.73
C THR A 54 -13.11 8.06 5.57
N GLU A 55 -12.11 8.21 4.70
CA GLU A 55 -11.91 7.38 3.52
C GLU A 55 -10.44 6.93 3.44
N ILE A 56 -10.23 5.76 2.85
CA ILE A 56 -8.91 5.28 2.46
C ILE A 56 -8.90 4.93 0.98
N THR A 57 -7.86 5.34 0.27
CA THR A 57 -7.58 4.87 -1.08
C THR A 57 -6.49 3.82 -1.04
N ILE A 58 -6.84 2.59 -1.44
CA ILE A 58 -5.88 1.51 -1.64
C ILE A 58 -5.43 1.56 -3.10
N LYS A 59 -4.13 1.70 -3.32
CA LYS A 59 -3.51 1.60 -4.65
C LYS A 59 -2.66 0.34 -4.72
N ALA A 60 -2.85 -0.44 -5.77
CA ALA A 60 -2.08 -1.64 -6.03
C ALA A 60 -1.71 -1.72 -7.51
N GLU A 61 -0.55 -2.32 -7.79
CA GLU A 61 -0.19 -2.76 -9.13
C GLU A 61 -0.58 -4.24 -9.28
N ILE A 62 -1.45 -4.52 -10.24
CA ILE A 62 -1.88 -5.87 -10.59
C ILE A 62 -0.99 -6.35 -11.72
N LEU A 63 -0.26 -7.45 -11.48
CA LEU A 63 0.59 -8.11 -12.47
C LEU A 63 -0.13 -9.36 -12.98
N VAL A 64 -0.42 -9.41 -14.27
CA VAL A 64 -1.05 -10.56 -14.94
C VAL A 64 0.05 -11.37 -15.60
N GLY A 65 0.24 -12.62 -15.15
CA GLY A 65 1.20 -13.53 -15.75
C GLY A 65 0.56 -14.70 -16.49
N LYS A 66 1.30 -15.29 -17.43
CA LYS A 66 0.90 -16.53 -18.11
C LYS A 66 1.50 -17.74 -17.39
N ALA A 67 0.66 -18.67 -16.95
CA ALA A 67 1.14 -19.96 -16.47
C ALA A 67 1.70 -20.78 -17.64
N LEU A 68 2.90 -21.35 -17.45
CA LEU A 68 3.58 -22.22 -18.42
C LEU A 68 2.90 -23.59 -18.54
#